data_AF-A0A4Y5YUU9-F1
#
_entry.id   AF-A0A4Y5YUU9-F1
#
_cell.length_a   1.000
_cell.length_b   1.000
_cell.length_c   1.000
_cell.angle_alpha   90.00
_cell.angle_beta   90.00
_cell.angle_gamma   90.00
#
_symmetry.space_group_name_H-M   'P 1'
#
loop_
_entity.id
_entity.type
_entity.pdbx_description
1 polymer ?
#
loop_
_entity_poly.entity_id
_entity_poly.type
_entity_poly.pdbx_seq_one_letter_code
_entity_poly.pdbx_strand_id
1 'polypeptide(L)'
;MTDVETDELRAFATQAESVRGGFGSAVVAQSSGLGADSIDEAVARFGDTWSKALGRRLGDVDMLAENLRQTAEVFDRGDEASSSELDQMIWAESDY
;
A
#
# COMPACT_ATOMS: atom_id res chain seq x y z
N MET A 1 -26.14 -5.02 -7.41
CA MET A 1 -24.80 -5.53 -7.05
C MET A 1 -23.90 -4.34 -7.23
N THR A 2 -23.29 -3.84 -6.15
CA THR A 2 -22.39 -2.69 -6.26
C THR A 2 -21.12 -3.24 -6.90
N ASP A 3 -20.91 -2.96 -8.18
CA ASP A 3 -19.63 -3.26 -8.82
C ASP A 3 -18.56 -2.59 -7.98
N VAL A 4 -17.68 -3.39 -7.38
CA VAL A 4 -16.51 -2.83 -6.73
C VAL A 4 -15.67 -2.27 -7.85
N GLU A 5 -15.48 -0.96 -7.89
CA GLU A 5 -14.67 -0.31 -8.91
C GLU A 5 -13.20 -0.70 -8.68
N THR A 6 -12.79 -1.87 -9.21
CA THR A 6 -11.42 -2.40 -9.07
C THR A 6 -10.38 -1.43 -9.63
N ASP A 7 -10.79 -0.59 -10.58
CA ASP A 7 -10.00 0.54 -11.07
C ASP A 7 -9.72 1.61 -10.02
N GLU A 8 -10.66 1.92 -9.12
CA GLU A 8 -10.41 2.84 -8.00
C GLU A 8 -9.42 2.22 -7.00
N LEU A 9 -9.54 0.92 -6.72
CA LEU A 9 -8.59 0.20 -5.84
C LEU A 9 -7.17 0.24 -6.42
N ARG A 10 -7.02 0.00 -7.73
CA ARG A 10 -5.73 0.13 -8.44
C ARG A 10 -5.21 1.56 -8.42
N ALA A 11 -6.08 2.55 -8.64
CA ALA A 11 -5.71 3.97 -8.60
C ALA A 11 -5.19 4.39 -7.22
N PHE A 12 -5.86 3.96 -6.14
CA PHE A 12 -5.41 4.22 -4.78
C PHE A 12 -4.10 3.50 -4.45
N ALA A 13 -3.89 2.27 -4.94
CA ALA A 13 -2.62 1.58 -4.79
C ALA A 13 -1.48 2.36 -5.46
N THR A 14 -1.67 2.82 -6.71
CA THR A 14 -0.70 3.67 -7.42
C THR A 14 -0.44 4.99 -6.69
N GLN A 15 -1.47 5.60 -6.12
CA GLN A 15 -1.31 6.82 -5.33
C GLN A 15 -0.47 6.58 -4.08
N ALA A 16 -0.71 5.50 -3.35
CA ALA A 16 0.05 5.14 -2.16
C ALA A 16 1.54 4.93 -2.49
N GLU A 17 1.85 4.25 -3.60
CA GLU A 17 3.21 4.08 -4.07
C GLU A 17 3.87 5.39 -4.51
N SER A 18 3.11 6.27 -5.17
CA SER A 18 3.63 7.58 -5.55
C SER A 18 4.00 8.41 -4.31
N VAL A 19 3.16 8.38 -3.27
CA VAL A 19 3.46 9.04 -1.98
C VAL A 19 4.70 8.41 -1.34
N ARG A 20 4.79 7.09 -1.35
CA ARG A 20 5.94 6.34 -0.84
C ARG A 20 7.24 6.72 -1.55
N GLY A 21 7.22 6.80 -2.88
CA GLY A 21 8.37 7.15 -3.71
C GLY A 21 8.79 8.61 -3.55
N GLY A 22 7.83 9.52 -3.34
CA GLY A 22 8.09 10.94 -3.11
C GLY A 22 8.74 11.27 -1.77
N PHE A 23 8.69 10.36 -0.78
CA PHE A 23 9.15 10.64 0.58
C PHE A 23 10.68 10.68 0.73
N GLY A 24 11.44 10.04 -0.16
CA GLY A 24 12.90 9.98 -0.08
C GLY A 24 13.41 9.14 1.10
N SER A 25 14.21 9.73 2.00
CA SER A 25 14.86 9.02 3.11
C SER A 25 14.08 9.13 4.41
N ALA A 26 13.84 8.00 5.08
CA ALA A 26 13.35 7.96 6.45
C ALA A 26 14.43 8.27 7.49
N VAL A 27 15.71 8.22 7.09
CA VAL A 27 16.86 8.39 7.98
C VAL A 27 17.19 9.86 8.13
N VAL A 28 17.18 10.33 9.38
CA VAL A 28 17.70 11.65 9.74
C VAL A 28 19.22 11.57 9.81
N ALA A 29 19.91 12.35 8.99
CA ALA A 29 21.36 12.47 9.06
C ALA A 29 21.78 13.03 10.42
N GLN A 30 22.73 12.38 11.08
CA GLN A 30 23.32 12.92 12.32
C GLN A 30 24.16 14.15 11.98
N SER A 31 23.92 15.26 12.69
CA SER A 31 24.85 16.39 12.65
C SER A 31 26.12 16.02 13.42
N SER A 32 27.28 16.20 12.79
CA SER A 32 28.56 16.03 13.47
C SER A 32 28.81 17.22 14.42
N GLY A 33 28.53 17.01 15.72
CA GLY A 33 29.05 17.78 16.83
C GLY A 33 28.49 19.20 16.98
N LEU A 34 27.48 19.35 17.83
CA LEU A 34 27.07 20.67 18.33
C LEU A 34 27.96 21.16 19.50
N GLY A 35 28.95 20.36 19.90
CA GLY A 35 29.98 20.73 20.88
C GLY A 35 29.56 20.56 22.34
N ALA A 36 28.39 19.96 22.58
CA ALA A 36 27.91 19.61 23.91
C ALA A 36 27.34 18.19 23.90
N ASP A 37 27.96 17.29 24.66
CA ASP A 37 27.66 15.85 24.67
C ASP A 37 26.18 15.54 24.91
N SER A 38 25.50 16.30 25.77
CA SER A 38 24.07 16.14 26.05
C SER A 38 23.17 16.49 24.87
N ILE A 39 23.58 17.46 24.05
CA ILE A 39 22.85 17.86 22.85
C ILE A 39 23.06 16.81 21.76
N ASP A 40 24.29 16.33 21.57
CA ASP A 40 24.59 15.29 20.59
C ASP A 40 23.84 13.98 20.92
N GLU A 41 23.76 13.62 22.20
CA GLU A 41 22.97 12.46 22.65
C GLU A 41 21.46 12.67 22.39
N ALA A 42 20.93 13.87 22.65
CA ALA A 42 19.53 14.18 22.38
C ALA A 42 19.20 14.13 20.88
N VAL A 43 20.08 14.68 20.04
CA VAL A 43 19.96 14.63 18.56
C VAL A 43 20.03 13.19 18.07
N ALA A 44 20.92 12.37 18.62
CA ALA A 44 21.02 10.95 18.25
C ALA A 44 19.74 10.18 18.61
N ARG A 45 19.20 10.37 19.82
CA ARG A 45 17.94 9.74 20.25
C ARG A 45 16.75 10.18 19.41
N PHE A 46 16.70 11.47 19.08
CA PHE A 46 15.68 12.01 18.18
C PHE A 46 15.77 11.36 16.80
N GLY A 47 16.95 11.35 16.19
CA GLY A 47 17.17 10.78 14.87
C GLY A 47 16.80 9.30 14.80
N ASP A 48 17.19 8.50 15.81
CA ASP A 48 16.82 7.09 15.91
C ASP A 48 15.30 6.89 16.04
N THR A 49 14.67 7.63 16.96
CA THR A 49 13.22 7.53 17.20
C THR A 49 12.42 7.94 15.97
N TRP A 50 12.80 9.05 15.34
CA TRP A 50 12.17 9.55 14.13
C TRP A 50 12.32 8.56 12.98
N SER A 51 13.54 8.07 12.73
CA SER A 51 13.80 7.14 11.63
C SER A 51 13.03 5.84 11.80
N LYS A 52 12.96 5.32 13.03
CA LYS A 52 12.16 4.11 13.35
C LYS A 52 10.66 4.35 13.15
N ALA A 53 10.12 5.43 13.70
CA ALA A 53 8.69 5.72 13.62
C ALA A 53 8.26 5.99 12.17
N LEU A 54 9.06 6.73 11.42
CA LEU A 54 8.80 7.04 10.02
C LEU A 54 8.95 5.81 9.13
N GLY A 55 9.97 4.97 9.37
CA GLY A 55 10.14 3.71 8.66
C GLY A 55 8.93 2.78 8.80
N ARG A 56 8.34 2.69 10.00
CA ARG A 56 7.09 1.94 10.23
C ARG A 56 5.94 2.49 9.39
N ARG A 57 5.72 3.81 9.42
CA ARG A 57 4.65 4.45 8.64
C ARG A 57 4.80 4.25 7.14
N LEU A 58 6.03 4.31 6.62
CA LEU A 58 6.28 4.01 5.21
C LEU A 58 5.98 2.54 4.88
N GLY A 59 6.33 1.62 5.77
CA GLY A 59 5.92 0.21 5.66
C GLY A 59 4.41 0.00 5.71
N ASP A 60 3.68 0.78 6.51
CA ASP A 60 2.21 0.75 6.55
C ASP A 60 1.60 1.20 5.21
N VAL A 61 2.21 2.20 4.55
CA VAL A 61 1.80 2.65 3.19
C VAL A 61 2.09 1.58 2.15
N ASP A 62 3.26 0.93 2.22
CA ASP A 62 3.63 -0.19 1.33
C ASP A 62 2.62 -1.35 1.46
N MET A 63 2.26 -1.70 2.70
CA MET A 63 1.26 -2.74 2.99
C MET A 63 -0.14 -2.36 2.51
N LEU A 64 -0.53 -1.08 2.65
CA LEU A 64 -1.82 -0.60 2.13
C LEU A 64 -1.89 -0.73 0.61
N ALA A 65 -0.85 -0.32 -0.11
CA ALA A 65 -0.80 -0.42 -1.57
C ALA A 65 -0.95 -1.89 -2.03
N GLU A 66 -0.25 -2.81 -1.36
CA GLU A 66 -0.32 -4.24 -1.66
C GLU A 66 -1.72 -4.81 -1.39
N ASN A 67 -2.32 -4.50 -0.24
CA ASN A 67 -3.67 -4.96 0.10
C ASN A 67 -4.72 -4.48 -0.91
N LEU A 68 -4.60 -3.24 -1.39
CA LEU A 68 -5.49 -2.69 -2.41
C LEU A 68 -5.39 -3.46 -3.73
N ARG A 69 -4.17 -3.81 -4.17
CA ARG A 69 -3.97 -4.65 -5.36
C ARG A 69 -4.56 -6.04 -5.22
N GLN A 70 -4.22 -6.72 -4.12
CA GLN A 70 -4.73 -8.08 -3.87
C GLN A 70 -6.26 -8.10 -3.80
N THR A 71 -6.85 -7.05 -3.22
CA THR A 71 -8.31 -6.91 -3.16
C THR A 71 -8.90 -6.76 -4.57
N ALA A 72 -8.33 -5.89 -5.42
CA ALA A 72 -8.75 -5.75 -6.81
C ALA A 72 -8.66 -7.09 -7.57
N GLU A 73 -7.55 -7.81 -7.44
CA GLU A 73 -7.34 -9.12 -8.09
C GLU A 73 -8.31 -10.21 -7.61
N VAL A 74 -8.74 -10.15 -6.35
CA VAL A 74 -9.76 -11.08 -5.82
C VAL A 74 -11.12 -10.75 -6.42
N PHE A 75 -11.48 -9.47 -6.55
CA PHE A 75 -12.74 -9.07 -7.18
C PHE A 75 -12.77 -9.42 -8.67
N ASP A 76 -11.71 -9.15 -9.42
CA ASP A 76 -11.66 -9.50 -10.85
C ASP A 76 -11.88 -11.00 -11.08
N ARG A 77 -11.21 -11.84 -10.27
CA ARG A 77 -11.40 -13.30 -10.35
C ARG A 77 -12.80 -13.74 -9.95
N GLY A 78 -13.44 -13.03 -9.02
CA GLY A 78 -14.83 -13.25 -8.64
C GLY A 78 -15.79 -12.94 -9.78
N ASP A 79 -15.59 -11.83 -10.47
CA ASP A 79 -16.41 -11.40 -11.61
C ASP A 79 -16.22 -12.34 -12.81
N GLU A 80 -14.99 -12.77 -13.10
CA GLU A 80 -14.70 -13.77 -14.13
C GLU A 80 -15.38 -15.11 -13.83
N ALA A 81 -15.31 -15.57 -12.58
CA ALA A 81 -15.97 -16.81 -12.15
C ALA A 81 -17.49 -16.72 -12.28
N SER A 82 -18.08 -15.60 -11.82
CA SER A 82 -19.52 -15.37 -11.91
C SER A 82 -20.00 -15.30 -13.36
N SER A 83 -19.27 -14.61 -14.24
CA SER A 83 -19.59 -14.52 -15.67
C SER A 83 -19.52 -15.89 -16.35
N SER A 84 -18.51 -16.70 -16.02
CA SER A 84 -18.36 -18.07 -16.54
C SER A 84 -19.49 -19.00 -16.11
N GLU A 85 -19.94 -18.93 -14.86
CA GLU A 85 -21.10 -19.68 -14.38
C GLU A 85 -22.39 -19.27 -15.10
N LEU A 86 -22.57 -17.97 -15.32
CA LEU A 86 -23.74 -17.42 -16.02
C LEU A 86 -23.78 -17.87 -17.50
N ASP A 87 -22.64 -17.86 -18.18
CA ASP A 87 -22.52 -18.34 -19.56
C ASP A 87 -22.86 -19.85 -19.64
N GLN A 88 -22.32 -20.66 -18.71
CA GLN A 88 -22.64 -22.09 -18.64
C GLN A 88 -24.13 -22.35 -18.42
N MET A 89 -24.82 -21.55 -17.59
CA MET A 89 -26.27 -21.69 -17.39
C MET A 89 -27.06 -21.35 -18.66
N ILE A 90 -26.69 -20.28 -19.38
CA ILE A 90 -27.35 -19.86 -20.62
C ILE A 90 -27.26 -20.96 -21.69
N TRP A 91 -26.08 -21.57 -21.86
CA TRP A 91 -25.90 -22.66 -22.81
C TRP A 91 -26.57 -23.96 -22.37
N ALA A 92 -26.58 -24.27 -21.07
CA ALA A 92 -27.27 -25.45 -20.52
C ALA A 92 -28.80 -25.38 -20.67
N GLU A 93 -29.39 -24.18 -20.67
CA GLU A 93 -30.83 -23.97 -20.89
C GLU A 93 -31.21 -23.96 -22.38
N SER A 94 -30.25 -23.73 -23.28
CA SER A 94 -30.45 -23.76 -24.74
C SER A 94 -30.46 -25.16 -25.36
N ASP A 95 -30.00 -26.19 -24.64
CA ASP A 95 -29.96 -27.59 -25.10
C ASP A 95 -31.26 -28.38 -24.79
N TYR A 96 -32.33 -27.68 -24.38
CA TYR A 96 -33.66 -28.25 -24.09
C TYR A 96 -34.75 -27.79 -25.05
#